data_AF-A0A4Y7ICW7-F1
#
_entry.id   AF-A0A4Y7ICW7-F1
#
_cell.length_a   1.000
_cell.length_b   1.000
_cell.length_c   1.000
_cell.angle_alpha   90.00
_cell.angle_beta   90.00
_cell.angle_gamma   90.00
#
_symmetry.space_group_name_H-M   'P 1'
#
loop_
_entity.id
_entity.type
_entity.pdbx_description
1 polymer ?
#
loop_
_entity_poly.entity_id
_entity_poly.type
_entity_poly.pdbx_seq_one_letter_code
_entity_poly.pdbx_strand_id
1 'polypeptide(L)'
;MESEVGPAVGWFDFVARRYLVDVEKNQGFRSRIEDVREEILRKRRAGKLPGDTTSVLKNWWKQHAKWPYLTEDDKAKLVEEIGLQLKQINNWFINQRKRNWHSNSQSITSLKSKRKR
;
A
#
# COMPACT_ATOMS: atom_id res chain seq x y z
N MET A 1 -60.57 4.20 -41.51
CA MET A 1 -60.18 5.41 -40.75
C MET A 1 -59.23 4.95 -39.66
N GLU A 2 -57.94 5.16 -39.90
CA GLU A 2 -56.88 5.02 -38.88
C GLU A 2 -57.13 5.98 -37.72
N SER A 3 -56.93 5.49 -36.49
CA SER A 3 -56.43 6.29 -35.36
C SER A 3 -55.75 5.36 -34.35
N GLU A 4 -54.50 5.05 -34.67
CA GLU A 4 -53.34 4.88 -33.79
C GLU A 4 -53.58 4.56 -32.31
N VAL A 5 -53.12 3.37 -31.90
CA VAL A 5 -52.85 3.02 -30.50
C VAL A 5 -51.46 3.58 -30.14
N GLY A 6 -51.40 4.70 -29.41
CA GLY A 6 -50.15 5.34 -28.93
C GLY A 6 -50.01 5.30 -27.40
N PRO A 7 -48.80 5.45 -26.83
CA PRO A 7 -47.96 4.28 -26.65
C PRO A 7 -47.65 3.99 -25.16
N ALA A 8 -47.87 2.75 -24.73
CA ALA A 8 -47.43 2.25 -23.40
C ALA A 8 -45.91 2.05 -23.29
N VAL A 9 -45.12 2.53 -24.26
CA VAL A 9 -43.66 2.42 -24.32
C VAL A 9 -42.93 3.52 -23.54
N GLY A 10 -43.62 4.64 -23.20
CA GLY A 10 -42.96 5.82 -22.63
C GLY A 10 -42.43 5.64 -21.21
N TRP A 11 -43.14 4.89 -20.35
CA TRP A 11 -42.73 4.67 -18.96
C TRP A 11 -41.60 3.64 -18.84
N PHE A 12 -41.68 2.55 -19.60
CA PHE A 12 -40.60 1.56 -19.65
C PHE A 12 -39.33 2.16 -20.26
N ASP A 13 -39.45 2.98 -21.32
CA ASP A 13 -38.31 3.69 -21.89
C ASP A 13 -37.73 4.72 -20.91
N PHE A 14 -38.55 5.41 -20.13
CA PHE A 14 -38.08 6.38 -19.14
C PHE A 14 -37.34 5.69 -17.98
N VAL A 15 -37.91 4.61 -17.43
CA VAL A 15 -37.29 3.81 -16.37
C VAL A 15 -36.02 3.12 -16.88
N ALA A 16 -36.03 2.56 -18.10
CA ALA A 16 -34.86 1.95 -18.71
C ALA A 16 -33.75 2.98 -18.95
N ARG A 17 -34.06 4.18 -19.46
CA ARG A 17 -33.07 5.27 -19.63
C ARG A 17 -32.50 5.72 -18.30
N ARG A 18 -33.33 5.88 -17.26
CA ARG A 18 -32.89 6.21 -15.89
C ARG A 18 -31.97 5.13 -15.33
N TYR A 19 -32.35 3.86 -15.49
CA TYR A 19 -31.58 2.71 -15.02
C TYR A 19 -30.24 2.58 -15.75
N LEU A 20 -30.20 2.78 -17.08
CA LEU A 20 -28.96 2.78 -17.86
C LEU A 20 -28.02 3.90 -17.43
N VAL A 21 -28.52 5.12 -17.21
CA VAL A 21 -27.73 6.24 -16.67
C VAL A 21 -27.20 5.94 -15.27
N ASP A 22 -28.00 5.33 -14.41
CA ASP A 22 -27.57 4.94 -13.05
C ASP A 22 -26.55 3.78 -13.09
N VAL A 23 -26.67 2.85 -14.05
CA VAL A 23 -25.68 1.79 -14.29
C VAL A 23 -24.36 2.36 -14.80
N GLU A 24 -24.38 3.29 -15.75
CA GLU A 24 -23.19 3.96 -16.29
C GLU A 24 -22.44 4.74 -15.20
N LYS A 25 -23.17 5.52 -14.38
CA LYS A 25 -22.60 6.22 -13.21
C LYS A 25 -21.99 5.24 -12.20
N ASN A 26 -22.65 4.12 -11.93
CA ASN A 26 -22.15 3.08 -11.04
C ASN A 26 -20.90 2.37 -11.61
N GLN A 27 -20.83 2.16 -12.93
CA GLN A 27 -19.64 1.62 -13.60
C GLN A 27 -18.48 2.60 -13.50
N GLY A 28 -18.71 3.91 -13.72
CA GLY A 28 -17.69 4.94 -13.53
C GLY A 28 -17.17 5.01 -12.09
N PHE A 29 -18.05 4.86 -11.09
CA PHE A 29 -17.65 4.78 -9.69
C PHE A 29 -16.80 3.54 -9.39
N ARG A 30 -17.18 2.37 -9.93
CA ARG A 30 -16.40 1.12 -9.77
C ARG A 30 -15.00 1.24 -10.39
N SER A 31 -14.89 1.77 -11.60
CA SER A 31 -13.61 2.01 -12.28
C SER A 31 -12.70 2.93 -11.45
N ARG A 32 -13.25 4.05 -10.94
CA ARG A 32 -12.50 4.97 -10.06
C ARG A 32 -12.01 4.29 -8.78
N ILE A 33 -12.76 3.35 -8.21
CA ILE A 33 -12.32 2.59 -7.03
C ILE A 33 -11.18 1.64 -7.38
N GLU A 34 -11.20 1.03 -8.56
CA GLU A 34 -10.10 0.17 -9.06
C GLU A 34 -8.82 0.98 -9.29
N ASP A 35 -8.91 2.16 -9.89
CA ASP A 35 -7.78 3.06 -10.07
C ASP A 35 -7.16 3.49 -8.73
N VAL A 36 -8.01 3.87 -7.76
CA VAL A 36 -7.56 4.22 -6.41
C VAL A 36 -6.90 3.01 -5.72
N ARG A 37 -7.44 1.80 -5.90
CA ARG A 37 -6.84 0.57 -5.37
C ARG A 37 -5.48 0.29 -6.00
N GLU A 38 -5.35 0.40 -7.32
CA GLU A 38 -4.07 0.20 -8.01
C GLU A 38 -3.03 1.25 -7.62
N GLU A 39 -3.43 2.50 -7.43
CA GLU A 39 -2.56 3.57 -6.95
C GLU A 39 -2.09 3.29 -5.51
N ILE A 40 -2.98 2.82 -4.63
CA ILE A 40 -2.62 2.38 -3.27
C ILE A 40 -1.68 1.16 -3.33
N LEU A 41 -1.91 0.20 -4.22
CA LEU A 41 -1.07 -0.99 -4.37
C LEU A 41 0.30 -0.65 -4.96
N ARG A 42 0.38 0.29 -5.91
CA ARG A 42 1.64 0.86 -6.42
C ARG A 42 2.43 1.51 -5.29
N LYS A 43 1.80 2.36 -4.48
CA LYS A 43 2.42 2.96 -3.28
C LYS A 43 2.87 1.93 -2.25
N ARG A 44 2.10 0.84 -2.05
CA ARG A 44 2.49 -0.27 -1.16
C ARG A 44 3.66 -1.10 -1.72
N ARG A 45 3.71 -1.34 -3.03
CA ARG A 45 4.81 -2.05 -3.71
C ARG A 45 6.10 -1.21 -3.70
N ALA A 46 5.99 0.11 -3.84
CA ALA A 46 7.10 1.05 -3.71
C ALA A 46 7.65 1.19 -2.26
N GLY A 47 6.97 0.60 -1.26
CA GLY A 47 7.32 0.73 0.15
C GLY A 47 8.33 -0.30 0.69
N LYS A 48 8.75 -1.29 -0.12
CA LYS A 48 9.80 -2.23 0.27
C LYS A 48 11.13 -1.77 -0.29
N LEU A 49 12.13 -1.66 0.58
CA LEU A 49 13.50 -1.41 0.14
C LEU A 49 13.98 -2.59 -0.72
N PRO A 50 14.81 -2.35 -1.75
CA PRO A 50 15.48 -3.42 -2.49
C PRO A 50 16.13 -4.44 -1.53
N GLY A 51 16.11 -5.73 -1.90
CA GLY A 51 16.64 -6.80 -1.05
C GLY A 51 18.11 -6.58 -0.68
N ASP A 52 18.89 -6.10 -1.64
CA ASP A 52 20.33 -5.86 -1.50
C ASP A 52 20.63 -4.75 -0.48
N THR A 53 19.89 -3.63 -0.56
CA THR A 53 20.05 -2.51 0.37
C THR A 53 19.63 -2.87 1.78
N THR A 54 18.61 -3.73 1.92
CA THR A 54 18.15 -4.24 3.21
C THR A 54 19.23 -5.08 3.90
N SER A 55 20.07 -5.78 3.16
CA SER A 55 21.17 -6.59 3.72
C SER A 55 22.26 -5.72 4.34
N VAL A 56 22.64 -4.62 3.68
CA VAL A 56 23.59 -3.63 4.21
C VAL A 56 23.06 -2.99 5.49
N LEU A 57 21.81 -2.54 5.50
CA LEU A 57 21.16 -1.95 6.67
C LEU A 57 21.09 -2.92 7.87
N LYS A 58 20.80 -4.21 7.60
CA LYS A 58 20.81 -5.26 8.61
C LYS A 58 22.21 -5.53 9.15
N ASN A 59 23.24 -5.48 8.30
CA ASN A 59 24.62 -5.66 8.72
C ASN A 59 25.06 -4.54 9.67
N TRP A 60 24.83 -3.28 9.29
CA TRP A 60 25.09 -2.13 10.15
C TRP A 60 24.34 -2.23 11.49
N TRP A 61 23.05 -2.62 11.44
CA TRP A 61 22.23 -2.82 12.65
C TRP A 61 22.83 -3.84 13.62
N LYS A 62 23.34 -4.98 13.12
CA LYS A 62 23.97 -6.00 13.96
C LYS A 62 25.22 -5.47 14.65
N GLN A 63 26.04 -4.69 13.93
CA GLN A 63 27.26 -4.09 14.47
C GLN A 63 26.96 -3.02 15.53
N HIS A 64 25.87 -2.28 15.37
CA HIS A 64 25.46 -1.18 16.26
C HIS A 64 24.28 -1.55 17.18
N ALA A 65 24.07 -2.85 17.43
CA ALA A 65 22.92 -3.36 18.19
C ALA A 65 22.88 -2.90 19.66
N LYS A 66 23.96 -2.33 20.20
CA LYS A 66 24.03 -1.77 21.55
C LYS A 66 23.59 -0.30 21.61
N TRP A 67 23.70 0.45 20.51
CA TRP A 67 23.32 1.87 20.36
C TRP A 67 23.07 2.25 18.87
N PRO A 68 21.90 1.94 18.29
CA PRO A 68 21.60 2.00 16.87
C PRO A 68 21.03 3.37 16.51
N TYR A 69 21.82 4.38 16.82
CA TYR A 69 21.62 5.74 16.38
C TYR A 69 22.67 6.01 15.31
N LEU A 70 22.20 6.26 14.09
CA LEU A 70 23.07 6.63 12.98
C LEU A 70 23.71 7.99 13.28
N THR A 71 25.03 8.05 13.23
CA THR A 71 25.75 9.32 13.19
C THR A 71 25.55 10.02 11.83
N GLU A 72 25.92 11.29 11.72
CA GLU A 72 25.88 12.02 10.44
C GLU A 72 26.75 11.35 9.37
N ASP A 73 27.92 10.83 9.77
CA ASP A 73 28.84 10.12 8.88
C ASP A 73 28.28 8.77 8.41
N ASP A 74 27.63 8.02 9.31
CA ASP A 74 26.98 6.76 8.94
C ASP A 74 25.85 6.98 7.94
N LYS A 75 25.09 8.07 8.09
CA LYS A 75 24.04 8.45 7.15
C LYS A 75 24.62 8.72 5.76
N ALA A 76 25.70 9.50 5.69
CA ALA A 76 26.35 9.84 4.42
C ALA A 76 26.88 8.58 3.72
N LYS A 77 27.59 7.72 4.45
CA LYS A 77 28.10 6.44 3.92
C LYS A 77 27.00 5.53 3.42
N LEU A 78 25.90 5.40 4.16
CA LEU A 78 24.78 4.57 3.70
C LEU A 78 24.11 5.19 2.47
N VAL A 79 23.91 6.50 2.39
CA VAL A 79 23.35 7.12 1.17
C VAL A 79 24.24 6.85 -0.04
N GLU A 80 25.57 6.91 0.12
CA GLU A 80 26.54 6.63 -0.95
C GLU A 80 26.57 5.14 -1.34
N GLU A 81 26.59 4.24 -0.36
CA GLU A 81 26.76 2.79 -0.57
C GLU A 81 25.50 2.11 -1.13
N ILE A 82 24.30 2.50 -0.67
CA ILE A 82 23.03 1.85 -1.09
C ILE A 82 22.16 2.74 -1.99
N GLY A 83 22.57 3.99 -2.25
CA GLY A 83 21.84 4.91 -3.13
C GLY A 83 20.42 5.25 -2.66
N LEU A 84 20.09 4.99 -1.39
CA LEU A 84 18.76 5.27 -0.84
C LEU A 84 18.67 6.71 -0.36
N GLN A 85 17.47 7.27 -0.45
CA GLN A 85 17.21 8.58 0.14
C GLN A 85 17.34 8.50 1.66
N LEU A 86 17.94 9.53 2.26
CA LEU A 86 18.15 9.63 3.70
C LEU A 86 16.86 9.39 4.51
N LYS A 87 15.71 9.87 4.01
CA LYS A 87 14.40 9.65 4.63
C LYS A 87 14.03 8.17 4.71
N GLN A 88 14.34 7.37 3.69
CA GLN A 88 14.07 5.94 3.65
C GLN A 88 14.95 5.19 4.65
N ILE A 89 16.23 5.56 4.74
CA ILE A 89 17.18 5.02 5.71
C ILE A 89 16.69 5.33 7.14
N ASN A 90 16.36 6.60 7.42
CA ASN A 90 15.84 7.01 8.73
C ASN A 90 14.56 6.27 9.12
N ASN A 91 13.59 6.17 8.19
CA ASN A 91 12.35 5.43 8.42
C ASN A 91 12.60 3.94 8.68
N TRP A 92 13.58 3.35 8.00
CA TRP A 92 13.98 1.97 8.22
C TRP A 92 14.54 1.80 9.65
N PHE A 93 15.46 2.64 10.08
CA PHE A 93 16.05 2.55 11.42
C PHE A 93 15.05 2.83 12.55
N ILE A 94 14.13 3.79 12.36
CA ILE A 94 13.03 4.04 13.30
C ILE A 94 12.16 2.79 13.43
N ASN A 95 11.75 2.19 12.31
CA ASN A 95 10.94 0.97 12.33
C ASN A 95 11.72 -0.24 12.88
N GLN A 96 13.02 -0.33 12.59
CA GLN A 96 13.88 -1.41 13.04
C GLN A 96 14.06 -1.36 14.55
N ARG A 97 14.28 -0.17 15.14
CA ARG A 97 14.28 0.04 16.60
C ARG A 97 12.94 -0.35 17.22
N LYS A 98 11.83 0.14 16.68
CA LYS A 98 10.49 -0.21 17.19
C LYS A 98 10.24 -1.72 17.24
N ARG A 99 10.74 -2.47 16.25
CA ARG A 99 10.54 -3.93 16.15
C ARG A 99 11.53 -4.75 16.97
N ASN A 100 12.79 -4.32 17.08
CA ASN A 100 13.88 -5.20 17.56
C ASN A 100 14.62 -4.69 18.80
N TRP A 101 14.48 -3.41 19.16
CA TRP A 101 15.23 -2.83 20.29
C TRP A 101 14.76 -3.35 21.66
N HIS A 102 13.47 -3.69 21.77
CA HIS A 102 12.86 -4.15 23.03
C HIS A 102 12.42 -5.63 22.97
N SER A 103 12.54 -6.29 21.81
CA SER A 103 11.98 -7.64 21.59
C SER A 103 12.92 -8.79 21.95
N ASN A 104 14.07 -8.54 22.58
CA ASN A 104 14.88 -9.63 23.14
C ASN A 104 14.19 -10.33 24.35
N SER A 105 12.94 -9.99 24.67
CA SER A 105 12.12 -10.61 25.72
C SER A 105 10.84 -11.29 25.21
N GLN A 106 10.61 -11.44 23.91
CA GLN A 106 9.41 -12.10 23.37
C GLN A 106 9.73 -13.04 22.19
N SER A 107 10.59 -14.04 22.40
CA SER A 107 10.85 -15.14 21.47
C SER A 107 9.76 -16.24 21.46
N ILE A 108 8.56 -16.01 22.04
CA ILE A 108 7.55 -17.07 22.26
C ILE A 108 6.20 -16.85 21.55
N THR A 109 5.90 -15.70 20.93
CA THR A 109 4.52 -15.44 20.45
C THR A 109 4.28 -15.51 18.94
N SER A 110 5.30 -15.63 18.07
CA SER A 110 5.07 -15.56 16.62
C SER A 110 4.59 -16.85 15.95
N LEU A 111 4.34 -17.95 16.68
CA LEU A 111 3.81 -19.19 16.11
C LEU A 111 2.27 -19.19 15.89
N LYS A 112 1.55 -18.12 16.27
CA LYS A 112 0.09 -18.01 16.06
C LYS A 112 -0.31 -16.86 15.13
N SER A 113 0.05 -16.94 13.86
CA SER A 113 -0.75 -16.28 12.80
C SER A 113 -0.64 -17.03 11.48
N LYS A 114 -0.97 -18.31 11.53
CA LYS A 114 -1.37 -19.11 10.37
C LYS A 114 -2.62 -19.90 10.71
N ARG A 115 -3.78 -19.24 10.70
CA ARG A 115 -5.13 -19.85 10.69
C ARG A 115 -6.11 -18.78 10.22
N LYS A 116 -6.49 -18.81 8.94
CA LYS A 116 -7.72 -19.45 8.42
C LYS A 116 -8.98 -18.67 8.83
N ARG A 117 -9.48 -17.83 7.92
CA ARG A 117 -10.82 -17.94 7.36
C ARG A 117 -10.90 -17.17 6.05
#